data_AF-A0A4D5RUI4-F1
#
_entry.id   AF-A0A4D5RUI4-F1
#
_cell.length_a   1.000
_cell.length_b   1.000
_cell.length_c   1.000
_cell.angle_alpha   90.00
_cell.angle_beta   90.00
_cell.angle_gamma   90.00
#
_symmetry.space_group_name_H-M   'P 1'
#
loop_
_entity.id
_entity.type
_entity.pdbx_description
1 polymer ?
#
loop_
_entity_poly.entity_id
_entity_poly.type
_entity_poly.pdbx_seq_one_letter_code
_entity_poly.pdbx_strand_id
1 'polypeptide(L)'
;MRALGVEFAPLNIPLRRRMQTLAALFCAFLFFLNVVWGAALFAYLLFFTSFYHVPLLYTIWLVYDFKRPKRGGRPNGWVRRWLVWKYAGEYYPVSLVKTGELDPNRNYIFGYHPHGISCVGAFLNFGTDATGFSELYPGITTVLLTLNVNVHCPFSRELCLLCGLISADRNSLQWTLTKQGGGNAAVIAVGGAQEALDAHKACPC
;
A
#
# COMPACT_ATOMS: atom_id res chain seq x y z
N MET A 1 -2.14 -8.81 32.68
CA MET A 1 -1.19 -8.97 33.82
C MET A 1 -0.38 -7.69 33.88
N ARG A 2 -0.23 -7.07 35.05
CA ARG A 2 0.61 -5.86 35.20
C ARG A 2 1.97 -6.27 35.76
N ALA A 3 3.04 -5.95 35.06
CA ALA A 3 4.41 -6.15 35.54
C ALA A 3 5.25 -4.93 35.15
N LEU A 4 6.07 -4.42 36.09
CA LEU A 4 6.93 -3.25 35.87
C LEU A 4 6.19 -1.99 35.36
N GLY A 5 4.94 -1.78 35.79
CA GLY A 5 4.11 -0.65 35.33
C GLY A 5 3.54 -0.79 33.92
N VAL A 6 3.87 -1.88 33.22
CA VAL A 6 3.33 -2.20 31.89
C VAL A 6 2.14 -3.14 32.05
N GLU A 7 1.01 -2.75 31.47
CA GLU A 7 -0.19 -3.58 31.40
C GLU A 7 -0.09 -4.49 30.17
N PHE A 8 0.37 -5.72 30.40
CA PHE A 8 0.49 -6.72 29.34
C PHE A 8 -0.88 -7.23 28.92
N ALA A 9 -1.02 -7.42 27.61
CA ALA A 9 -2.19 -8.03 27.01
C ALA A 9 -2.52 -9.36 27.72
N PRO A 10 -3.80 -9.63 28.02
CA PRO A 10 -4.19 -10.87 28.68
C PRO A 10 -3.73 -12.08 27.85
N LEU A 11 -3.33 -13.18 28.48
CA LEU A 11 -2.91 -14.38 27.73
C LEU A 11 -4.09 -15.04 26.98
N ASN A 12 -5.30 -14.90 27.52
CA ASN A 12 -6.53 -15.46 26.96
C ASN A 12 -7.23 -14.47 26.01
N ILE A 13 -6.61 -14.19 24.86
CA ILE A 13 -7.19 -13.39 23.78
C ILE A 13 -7.62 -14.33 22.64
N PRO A 14 -8.83 -14.17 22.06
CA PRO A 14 -9.26 -14.96 20.92
C PRO A 14 -8.26 -14.93 19.75
N LEU A 15 -8.13 -16.04 19.04
CA LEU A 15 -7.19 -16.17 17.90
C LEU A 15 -7.38 -15.05 16.86
N ARG A 16 -8.63 -14.66 16.58
CA ARG A 16 -8.94 -13.56 15.66
C ARG A 16 -8.26 -12.24 16.07
N ARG A 17 -8.26 -11.88 17.36
CA ARG A 17 -7.57 -10.68 17.85
C ARG A 17 -6.06 -10.78 17.66
N ARG A 18 -5.48 -11.96 17.87
CA ARG A 18 -4.05 -12.19 17.61
C ARG A 18 -3.70 -12.04 16.13
N MET A 19 -4.55 -12.54 15.24
CA MET A 19 -4.37 -12.38 13.79
C MET A 19 -4.49 -10.92 13.34
N GLN A 20 -5.43 -10.15 13.93
CA GLN A 20 -5.54 -8.70 13.72
C GLN A 20 -4.26 -7.97 14.15
N THR A 21 -3.73 -8.25 15.34
CA THR A 21 -2.47 -7.66 15.82
C THR A 21 -1.29 -8.07 14.93
N LEU A 22 -1.20 -9.36 14.55
CA LEU A 22 -0.15 -9.84 13.65
C LEU A 22 -0.22 -9.15 12.28
N ALA A 23 -1.43 -8.98 11.73
CA ALA A 23 -1.63 -8.28 10.47
C ALA A 23 -1.24 -6.80 10.57
N ALA A 24 -1.60 -6.12 11.66
CA ALA A 24 -1.19 -4.73 11.89
C ALA A 24 0.35 -4.61 12.02
N LEU A 25 0.99 -5.52 12.75
CA LEU A 25 2.46 -5.58 12.84
C LEU A 25 3.10 -5.89 11.48
N PHE A 26 2.52 -6.79 10.70
CA PHE A 26 2.98 -7.08 9.35
C PHE A 26 2.85 -5.87 8.43
N CYS A 27 1.72 -5.15 8.44
CA CYS A 27 1.56 -3.89 7.70
C CYS A 27 2.58 -2.83 8.15
N ALA A 28 2.83 -2.69 9.45
CA ALA A 28 3.84 -1.77 9.97
C ALA A 28 5.25 -2.16 9.52
N PHE A 29 5.60 -3.45 9.58
CA PHE A 29 6.86 -3.97 9.05
C PHE A 29 7.00 -3.67 7.56
N LEU A 30 5.95 -3.91 6.79
CA LEU A 30 5.92 -3.63 5.35
C LEU A 30 6.09 -2.14 5.03
N PHE A 31 5.57 -1.26 5.89
CA PHE A 31 5.71 0.17 5.69
C PHE A 31 7.11 0.68 6.09
N PHE A 32 7.58 0.34 7.29
CA PHE A 32 8.81 0.94 7.84
C PHE A 32 10.09 0.24 7.42
N LEU A 33 10.05 -1.08 7.26
CA LEU A 33 11.28 -1.87 7.17
C LEU A 33 11.45 -2.60 5.85
N ASN A 34 10.40 -2.72 5.03
CA ASN A 34 10.43 -3.48 3.77
C ASN A 34 11.49 -2.99 2.78
N VAL A 35 11.67 -1.68 2.65
CA VAL A 35 12.67 -1.10 1.74
C VAL A 35 14.08 -1.45 2.23
N VAL A 36 14.34 -1.28 3.53
CA VAL A 36 15.66 -1.54 4.13
C VAL A 36 15.98 -3.04 4.09
N TRP A 37 15.05 -3.89 4.55
CA TRP A 37 15.21 -5.34 4.52
C TRP A 37 15.30 -5.89 3.10
N GLY A 38 14.48 -5.38 2.17
CA GLY A 38 14.49 -5.81 0.78
C GLY A 38 15.83 -5.49 0.10
N ALA A 39 16.35 -4.28 0.30
CA ALA A 39 17.67 -3.90 -0.20
C ALA A 39 18.79 -4.72 0.44
N ALA A 40 18.75 -4.92 1.77
CA ALA A 40 19.75 -5.70 2.49
C ALA A 40 19.75 -7.18 2.05
N LEU A 41 18.56 -7.79 1.92
CA LEU A 41 18.42 -9.16 1.42
C LEU A 41 18.92 -9.28 -0.03
N PHE A 42 18.60 -8.29 -0.88
CA PHE A 42 19.06 -8.26 -2.25
C PHE A 42 20.60 -8.23 -2.33
N ALA A 43 21.23 -7.35 -1.57
CA ALA A 43 22.69 -7.25 -1.49
C ALA A 43 23.32 -8.51 -0.88
N TYR A 44 22.71 -9.06 0.18
CA TYR A 44 23.17 -10.29 0.81
C TYR A 44 23.18 -11.47 -0.18
N LEU A 45 22.08 -11.68 -0.90
CA LEU A 45 21.98 -12.75 -1.90
C LEU A 45 23.00 -12.56 -3.03
N LEU A 46 23.23 -11.32 -3.46
CA LEU A 46 24.12 -11.01 -4.57
C LEU A 46 25.61 -11.20 -4.22
N PHE A 47 26.04 -10.77 -3.02
CA PHE A 47 27.46 -10.72 -2.68
C PHE A 47 27.93 -11.85 -1.76
N PHE A 48 27.03 -12.45 -0.97
CA PHE A 48 27.41 -13.35 0.12
C PHE A 48 26.82 -14.76 0.00
N THR A 49 26.14 -15.10 -1.10
CA THR A 49 25.54 -16.43 -1.30
C THR A 49 25.78 -16.98 -2.71
N SER A 50 25.75 -18.31 -2.87
CA SER A 50 25.77 -18.97 -4.18
C SER A 50 24.50 -18.71 -5.02
N PHE A 51 23.48 -18.10 -4.42
CA PHE A 51 22.23 -17.74 -5.09
C PHE A 51 22.29 -16.42 -5.87
N TYR A 52 23.49 -15.86 -6.11
CA TYR A 52 23.69 -14.58 -6.82
C TYR A 52 23.03 -14.50 -8.22
N HIS A 53 22.78 -15.64 -8.86
CA HIS A 53 22.05 -15.71 -10.14
C HIS A 53 20.59 -15.23 -10.01
N VAL A 54 19.95 -15.40 -8.84
CA VAL A 54 18.58 -14.92 -8.58
C VAL A 54 18.47 -13.39 -8.63
N PRO A 55 19.25 -12.61 -7.84
CA PRO A 55 19.22 -11.16 -7.93
C PRO A 55 19.72 -10.63 -9.29
N LEU A 56 20.61 -11.34 -10.00
CA LEU A 56 21.00 -10.99 -11.36
C LEU A 56 19.82 -11.07 -12.35
N LEU A 57 19.12 -12.20 -12.38
CA LEU A 57 17.93 -12.37 -13.23
C LEU A 57 16.84 -11.36 -12.86
N TYR A 58 16.65 -11.13 -11.57
CA TYR A 58 15.73 -10.10 -11.09
C TYR A 58 16.16 -8.69 -11.50
N THR A 59 17.46 -8.39 -11.56
CA THR A 59 17.97 -7.09 -12.05
C THR A 59 17.64 -6.90 -13.53
N ILE A 60 17.83 -7.94 -14.35
CA ILE A 60 17.45 -7.90 -15.78
C ILE A 60 15.94 -7.59 -15.91
N TRP A 61 15.12 -8.27 -15.11
CA TRP A 61 13.68 -7.98 -15.03
C TRP A 61 13.39 -6.54 -14.59
N LEU A 62 14.07 -6.04 -13.55
CA LEU A 62 13.91 -4.67 -13.07
C LEU A 62 14.25 -3.63 -14.14
N VAL A 63 15.31 -3.85 -14.92
CA VAL A 63 15.71 -2.95 -16.01
C VAL A 63 14.65 -2.94 -17.11
N TYR A 64 14.19 -4.12 -17.54
CA TYR A 64 13.12 -4.25 -18.52
C TYR A 64 11.83 -3.56 -18.05
N ASP A 65 11.48 -3.74 -16.78
CA ASP A 65 10.23 -3.34 -16.20
C ASP A 65 10.28 -1.96 -15.50
N PHE A 66 11.43 -1.26 -15.57
CA PHE A 66 11.74 -0.07 -14.77
C PHE A 66 10.67 1.03 -14.84
N LYS A 67 10.04 1.21 -16.01
CA LYS A 67 9.04 2.26 -16.26
C LYS A 67 7.62 1.91 -15.78
N ARG A 68 7.34 0.69 -15.30
CA ARG A 68 5.97 0.30 -14.87
C ARG A 68 5.36 1.15 -13.77
N PRO A 69 6.09 1.62 -12.74
CA PRO A 69 5.52 2.51 -11.74
C PRO A 69 4.96 3.80 -12.35
N LYS A 70 5.41 4.18 -13.56
CA LYS A 70 4.94 5.36 -14.31
C LYS A 70 3.91 5.02 -15.39
N ARG A 71 3.53 3.74 -15.51
CA ARG A 71 2.63 3.21 -16.54
C ARG A 71 1.50 2.38 -15.90
N GLY A 72 0.94 2.89 -14.79
CA GLY A 72 -0.24 2.30 -14.12
C GLY A 72 0.01 1.08 -13.25
N GLY A 73 1.27 0.65 -13.07
CA GLY A 73 1.59 -0.50 -12.23
C GLY A 73 1.04 -1.82 -12.78
N ARG A 74 0.69 -2.74 -11.86
CA ARG A 74 0.15 -4.08 -12.19
C ARG A 74 -0.77 -4.59 -11.07
N PRO A 75 -1.84 -3.86 -10.74
CA PRO A 75 -2.76 -4.26 -9.68
C PRO A 75 -3.24 -5.70 -9.92
N ASN A 76 -3.12 -6.53 -8.90
CA ASN A 76 -3.53 -7.93 -8.95
C ASN A 76 -4.64 -8.16 -7.92
N GLY A 77 -5.83 -8.53 -8.41
CA GLY A 77 -7.01 -8.71 -7.56
C GLY A 77 -6.85 -9.78 -6.48
N TRP A 78 -6.01 -10.79 -6.69
CA TRP A 78 -5.73 -11.81 -5.68
C TRP A 78 -4.87 -11.25 -4.55
N VAL A 79 -3.79 -10.53 -4.87
CA VAL A 79 -2.92 -9.88 -3.87
C VAL A 79 -3.69 -8.82 -3.08
N ARG A 80 -4.52 -8.01 -3.76
CA ARG A 80 -5.35 -6.98 -3.11
C ARG A 80 -6.40 -7.58 -2.16
N ARG A 81 -6.78 -8.85 -2.33
CA ARG A 81 -7.75 -9.56 -1.49
C ARG A 81 -7.11 -10.49 -0.46
N TRP A 82 -5.79 -10.44 -0.25
CA TRP A 82 -5.16 -11.25 0.80
C TRP A 82 -5.81 -11.01 2.16
N LEU A 83 -5.99 -12.11 2.90
CA LEU A 83 -6.69 -12.10 4.19
C LEU A 83 -6.01 -11.20 5.24
N VAL A 84 -4.69 -11.02 5.13
CA VAL A 84 -3.93 -10.13 6.02
C VAL A 84 -4.42 -8.69 5.95
N TRP A 85 -4.87 -8.20 4.79
CA TRP A 85 -5.39 -6.84 4.65
C TRP A 85 -6.75 -6.69 5.36
N LYS A 86 -7.61 -7.72 5.30
CA LYS A 86 -8.88 -7.74 6.03
C LYS A 86 -8.64 -7.67 7.53
N TYR A 87 -7.73 -8.50 8.06
CA TYR A 87 -7.37 -8.45 9.49
C TYR A 87 -6.77 -7.10 9.91
N ALA A 88 -5.94 -6.48 9.06
CA ALA A 88 -5.41 -5.14 9.33
C ALA A 88 -6.51 -4.06 9.33
N GLY A 89 -7.46 -4.13 8.40
CA GLY A 89 -8.62 -3.25 8.37
C GLY A 89 -9.48 -3.37 9.62
N GLU A 90 -9.75 -4.59 10.07
CA GLU A 90 -10.51 -4.84 11.30
C GLU A 90 -9.76 -4.41 12.58
N TYR A 91 -8.42 -4.40 12.57
CA TYR A 91 -7.62 -3.92 13.69
C TYR A 91 -7.74 -2.40 13.88
N TYR A 92 -7.77 -1.64 12.78
CA TYR A 92 -7.89 -0.17 12.74
C TYR A 92 -9.32 0.34 12.50
N PRO A 93 -10.34 -0.46 12.81
CA PRO A 93 -11.71 -0.41 12.26
C PRO A 93 -11.92 0.44 10.99
N VAL A 94 -11.15 0.18 9.93
CA VAL A 94 -11.25 0.93 8.67
C VAL A 94 -12.55 0.56 7.96
N SER A 95 -13.32 1.57 7.58
CA SER A 95 -14.54 1.42 6.77
C SER A 95 -14.52 2.37 5.59
N LEU A 96 -15.20 1.98 4.52
CA LEU A 96 -15.38 2.78 3.31
C LEU A 96 -16.87 3.08 3.15
N VAL A 97 -17.25 4.35 3.27
CA VAL A 97 -18.63 4.79 3.14
C VAL A 97 -18.84 5.37 1.75
N LYS A 98 -19.75 4.77 0.98
CA LYS A 98 -20.16 5.27 -0.33
C LYS A 98 -21.13 6.44 -0.16
N THR A 99 -20.77 7.59 -0.70
CA THR A 99 -21.57 8.83 -0.64
C THR A 99 -22.23 9.18 -1.97
N GLY A 100 -21.83 8.54 -3.05
CA GLY A 100 -22.39 8.78 -4.38
C GLY A 100 -22.01 7.70 -5.37
N GLU A 101 -22.67 7.72 -6.53
CA GLU A 101 -22.35 6.84 -7.65
C GLU A 101 -21.20 7.41 -8.48
N LEU A 102 -20.38 6.51 -9.03
CA LEU A 102 -19.29 6.85 -9.94
C LEU A 102 -19.49 6.11 -11.25
N ASP A 103 -19.37 6.82 -12.37
CA ASP A 103 -19.49 6.28 -13.72
C ASP A 103 -18.21 5.50 -14.08
N PRO A 104 -18.28 4.17 -14.29
CA PRO A 104 -17.12 3.35 -14.60
C PRO A 104 -16.48 3.71 -15.97
N ASN A 105 -17.14 4.51 -16.81
CA ASN A 105 -16.58 4.96 -18.08
C ASN A 105 -15.72 6.23 -17.95
N ARG A 106 -15.59 6.78 -16.74
CA ARG A 106 -14.80 7.99 -16.46
C ARG A 106 -13.57 7.67 -15.62
N ASN A 107 -12.55 8.51 -15.77
CA ASN A 107 -11.36 8.48 -14.92
C ASN A 107 -11.49 9.54 -13.82
N TYR A 108 -10.97 9.23 -12.63
CA TYR A 108 -11.12 10.04 -11.42
C TYR A 108 -9.77 10.34 -10.76
N ILE A 109 -9.71 11.48 -10.08
CA ILE A 109 -8.66 11.79 -9.12
C ILE A 109 -9.31 11.83 -7.74
N PHE A 110 -8.86 11.01 -6.81
CA PHE A 110 -9.29 11.05 -5.42
C PHE A 110 -8.23 11.72 -4.57
N GLY A 111 -8.64 12.74 -3.81
CA GLY A 111 -7.84 13.28 -2.73
C GLY A 111 -8.04 12.46 -1.45
N TYR A 112 -6.96 12.07 -0.79
CA TYR A 112 -6.97 11.45 0.52
C TYR A 112 -6.35 12.41 1.54
N HIS A 113 -7.13 12.77 2.56
CA HIS A 113 -6.76 13.66 3.66
C HIS A 113 -7.72 13.41 4.87
N PRO A 114 -7.27 13.58 6.12
CA PRO A 114 -5.88 13.79 6.54
C PRO A 114 -5.08 12.49 6.42
N HIS A 115 -3.76 12.61 6.33
CA HIS A 115 -2.90 11.43 6.28
C HIS A 115 -1.81 11.47 7.35
N GLY A 116 -1.70 10.38 8.12
CA GLY A 116 -0.52 10.14 8.94
C GLY A 116 0.64 9.62 8.09
N ILE A 117 1.84 9.57 8.67
CA ILE A 117 3.08 9.12 8.00
C ILE A 117 2.90 7.81 7.22
N SER A 118 2.15 6.84 7.78
CA SER A 118 1.99 5.50 7.20
C SER A 118 0.85 5.38 6.16
N CYS A 119 -0.02 6.38 6.01
CA CYS A 119 -1.16 6.36 5.08
C CYS A 119 -1.98 5.05 5.09
N VAL A 120 -2.09 4.38 6.25
CA VAL A 120 -2.66 3.03 6.38
C VAL A 120 -4.09 2.97 5.85
N GLY A 121 -4.91 3.98 6.14
CA GLY A 121 -6.28 4.07 5.64
C GLY A 121 -6.35 4.13 4.11
N ALA A 122 -5.46 4.89 3.46
CA ALA A 122 -5.40 4.95 2.00
C ALA A 122 -4.95 3.61 1.40
N PHE A 123 -3.93 2.98 2.00
CA PHE A 123 -3.44 1.68 1.55
C PHE A 123 -4.54 0.62 1.66
N LEU A 124 -5.22 0.51 2.80
CA LEU A 124 -6.25 -0.51 3.01
C LEU A 124 -7.49 -0.28 2.13
N ASN A 125 -7.96 0.96 1.98
CA ASN A 125 -9.13 1.27 1.15
C ASN A 125 -8.85 1.22 -0.36
N PHE A 126 -7.71 1.75 -0.81
CA PHE A 126 -7.48 2.02 -2.23
C PHE A 126 -6.33 1.22 -2.82
N GLY A 127 -5.34 0.80 -2.02
CA GLY A 127 -4.29 -0.13 -2.46
C GLY A 127 -4.73 -1.60 -2.36
N THR A 128 -5.51 -1.93 -1.34
CA THR A 128 -6.04 -3.28 -1.17
C THR A 128 -7.54 -3.30 -1.48
N ASP A 129 -8.19 -4.42 -1.18
CA ASP A 129 -9.64 -4.59 -1.23
C ASP A 129 -10.15 -5.00 0.16
N ALA A 130 -9.47 -4.55 1.22
CA ALA A 130 -9.79 -4.89 2.61
C ALA A 130 -11.21 -4.42 3.01
N THR A 131 -11.65 -3.29 2.47
CA THR A 131 -12.96 -2.67 2.75
C THR A 131 -13.97 -2.84 1.61
N GLY A 132 -13.66 -3.69 0.62
CA GLY A 132 -14.61 -4.00 -0.47
C GLY A 132 -14.78 -2.88 -1.49
N PHE A 133 -13.76 -2.06 -1.75
CA PHE A 133 -13.83 -1.01 -2.76
C PHE A 133 -14.32 -1.54 -4.12
N SER A 134 -13.79 -2.70 -4.54
CA SER A 134 -14.15 -3.28 -5.85
C SER A 134 -15.60 -3.76 -5.92
N GLU A 135 -16.23 -4.04 -4.78
CA GLU A 135 -17.65 -4.39 -4.67
C GLU A 135 -18.54 -3.13 -4.65
N LEU A 136 -18.10 -2.07 -3.98
CA LEU A 136 -18.83 -0.80 -3.89
C LEU A 136 -18.84 -0.01 -5.21
N TYR A 137 -17.74 -0.10 -5.97
CA TYR A 137 -17.54 0.59 -7.25
C TYR A 137 -17.07 -0.39 -8.34
N PRO A 138 -17.97 -1.27 -8.83
CA PRO A 138 -17.62 -2.22 -9.88
C PRO A 138 -17.18 -1.49 -11.14
N GLY A 139 -16.11 -1.97 -11.78
CA GLY A 139 -15.53 -1.35 -12.97
C GLY A 139 -14.56 -0.20 -12.71
N ILE A 140 -14.38 0.22 -11.45
CA ILE A 140 -13.38 1.23 -11.08
C ILE A 140 -12.18 0.56 -10.40
N THR A 141 -11.02 0.72 -11.02
CA THR A 141 -9.74 0.28 -10.47
C THR A 141 -9.01 1.48 -9.86
N THR A 142 -8.76 1.41 -8.56
CA THR A 142 -7.93 2.38 -7.86
C THR A 142 -6.45 2.10 -8.06
N VAL A 143 -5.68 3.17 -8.23
CA VAL A 143 -4.22 3.16 -8.13
C VAL A 143 -3.79 4.23 -7.14
N LEU A 144 -2.93 3.86 -6.19
CA LEU A 144 -2.49 4.74 -5.10
C LEU A 144 -1.12 5.32 -5.41
N LEU A 145 -1.00 6.65 -5.43
CA LEU A 145 0.28 7.32 -5.64
C LEU A 145 1.12 7.27 -4.36
N THR A 146 2.38 6.84 -4.48
CA THR A 146 3.31 6.68 -3.36
C THR A 146 4.71 7.19 -3.71
N LEU A 147 5.57 7.29 -2.69
CA LEU A 147 6.95 7.73 -2.83
C LEU A 147 7.75 6.78 -3.73
N ASN A 148 8.61 7.36 -4.59
CA ASN A 148 9.36 6.62 -5.60
C ASN A 148 10.23 5.48 -5.01
N VAL A 149 10.73 5.62 -3.78
CA VAL A 149 11.51 4.55 -3.12
C VAL A 149 10.72 3.24 -3.00
N ASN A 150 9.41 3.31 -2.72
CA ASN A 150 8.55 2.14 -2.53
C ASN A 150 8.37 1.33 -3.83
N VAL A 151 8.43 2.01 -4.98
CA VAL A 151 8.18 1.41 -6.30
C VAL A 151 9.46 1.18 -7.11
N HIS A 152 10.62 1.47 -6.54
CA HIS A 152 11.93 1.22 -7.17
C HIS A 152 12.83 0.28 -6.36
N CYS A 153 12.65 0.16 -5.03
CA CYS A 153 13.42 -0.77 -4.22
C CYS A 153 13.06 -2.24 -4.53
N PRO A 154 14.06 -3.14 -4.72
CA PRO A 154 13.84 -4.58 -4.90
C PRO A 154 12.89 -5.21 -3.88
N PHE A 155 12.09 -6.20 -4.30
CA PHE A 155 11.05 -6.89 -3.53
C PHE A 155 9.88 -6.01 -3.07
N SER A 156 10.16 -4.90 -2.39
CA SER A 156 9.18 -3.89 -1.97
C SER A 156 8.34 -3.40 -3.16
N ARG A 157 9.01 -3.15 -4.28
CA ARG A 157 8.41 -2.75 -5.55
C ARG A 157 7.31 -3.70 -6.00
N GLU A 158 7.57 -5.00 -6.00
CA GLU A 158 6.63 -5.97 -6.56
C GLU A 158 5.34 -5.98 -5.76
N LEU A 159 5.42 -6.00 -4.42
CA LEU A 159 4.24 -5.93 -3.57
C LEU A 159 3.49 -4.61 -3.75
N CYS A 160 4.20 -3.48 -3.82
CA CYS A 160 3.58 -2.18 -4.08
C CYS A 160 2.81 -2.18 -5.41
N LEU A 161 3.46 -2.60 -6.50
CA LEU A 161 2.84 -2.61 -7.82
C LEU A 161 1.64 -3.58 -7.91
N LEU A 162 1.72 -4.73 -7.23
CA LEU A 162 0.63 -5.72 -7.16
C LEU A 162 -0.56 -5.21 -6.33
N CYS A 163 -0.31 -4.40 -5.30
CA CYS A 163 -1.33 -3.64 -4.59
C CYS A 163 -1.77 -2.37 -5.34
N GLY A 164 -1.35 -2.16 -6.59
CA GLY A 164 -1.76 -0.99 -7.38
C GLY A 164 -1.15 0.33 -6.92
N LEU A 165 -0.03 0.30 -6.20
CA LEU A 165 0.73 1.52 -5.87
C LEU A 165 1.61 1.91 -7.05
N ILE A 166 1.65 3.20 -7.37
CA ILE A 166 2.42 3.78 -8.46
C ILE A 166 3.23 4.99 -8.00
N SER A 167 4.19 5.41 -8.82
CA SER A 167 5.03 6.57 -8.54
C SER A 167 4.19 7.85 -8.47
N ALA A 168 4.40 8.67 -7.43
CA ALA A 168 3.76 9.97 -7.26
C ALA A 168 4.34 11.08 -8.19
N ASP A 169 4.54 10.75 -9.47
CA ASP A 169 5.02 11.67 -10.49
C ASP A 169 3.86 12.13 -11.39
N ARG A 170 3.94 13.35 -11.92
CA ARG A 170 2.98 13.89 -12.91
C ARG A 170 2.76 12.93 -14.09
N ASN A 171 3.83 12.31 -14.60
CA ASN A 171 3.74 11.40 -15.74
C ASN A 171 2.93 10.14 -15.42
N SER A 172 3.07 9.60 -14.20
CA SER A 172 2.32 8.43 -13.73
C SER A 172 0.82 8.75 -13.62
N LEU A 173 0.51 9.93 -13.09
CA LEU A 173 -0.86 10.43 -12.98
C LEU A 173 -1.48 10.64 -14.36
N GLN A 174 -0.78 11.37 -15.24
CA GLN A 174 -1.24 11.63 -16.60
C GLN A 174 -1.49 10.31 -17.34
N TRP A 175 -0.55 9.36 -17.28
CA TRP A 175 -0.71 8.05 -17.92
C TRP A 175 -1.99 7.33 -17.46
N THR A 176 -2.27 7.38 -16.16
CA THR A 176 -3.46 6.75 -15.56
C THR A 176 -4.75 7.39 -16.05
N LEU A 177 -4.77 8.72 -16.14
CA LEU A 177 -5.97 9.49 -16.50
C LEU A 177 -6.22 9.55 -18.01
N THR A 178 -5.18 9.42 -18.84
CA THR A 178 -5.31 9.43 -20.31
C THR A 178 -5.60 8.06 -20.90
N LYS A 179 -5.65 7.01 -20.08
CA LYS A 179 -5.92 5.65 -20.56
C LYS A 179 -7.34 5.56 -21.10
N GLN A 180 -7.47 5.13 -22.35
CA GLN A 180 -8.75 4.88 -23.01
C GLN A 180 -9.49 3.72 -22.33
N GLY A 181 -10.82 3.85 -22.20
CA GLY A 181 -11.70 2.84 -21.56
C GLY A 181 -12.27 3.24 -20.21
N GLY A 182 -11.82 4.35 -19.60
CA GLY A 182 -12.35 4.80 -18.31
C GLY A 182 -12.00 3.88 -17.13
N GLY A 183 -12.63 4.11 -15.99
CA GLY A 183 -12.61 3.19 -14.85
C GLY A 183 -11.32 3.21 -14.04
N ASN A 184 -10.48 4.24 -14.19
CA ASN A 184 -9.26 4.40 -13.39
C ASN A 184 -9.44 5.52 -12.37
N ALA A 185 -9.19 5.23 -11.10
CA ALA A 185 -9.19 6.23 -10.03
C ALA A 185 -7.77 6.38 -9.46
N ALA A 186 -7.14 7.52 -9.73
CA ALA A 186 -5.84 7.86 -9.18
C ALA A 186 -6.01 8.50 -7.80
N VAL A 187 -5.47 7.86 -6.76
CA VAL A 187 -5.60 8.33 -5.37
C VAL A 187 -4.32 9.02 -4.94
N ILE A 188 -4.45 10.27 -4.49
CA ILE A 188 -3.35 11.14 -4.09
C ILE A 188 -3.54 11.52 -2.63
N ALA A 189 -2.54 11.24 -1.80
CA ALA A 189 -2.46 11.83 -0.47
C ALA A 189 -2.11 13.32 -0.61
N VAL A 190 -3.07 14.19 -0.28
CA VAL A 190 -2.93 15.65 -0.42
C VAL A 190 -2.20 16.18 0.81
N GLY A 191 -1.30 17.16 0.63
CA GLY A 191 -0.44 17.70 1.71
C GLY A 191 1.00 17.22 1.67
N GLY A 192 1.22 15.95 1.32
CA GLY A 192 2.54 15.37 1.13
C GLY A 192 3.34 15.23 2.43
N ALA A 193 4.67 15.15 2.32
CA ALA A 193 5.53 14.85 3.47
C ALA A 193 5.50 15.94 4.56
N GLN A 194 5.27 17.21 4.21
CA GLN A 194 5.18 18.30 5.18
C GLN A 194 3.94 18.15 6.07
N GLU A 195 2.78 17.95 5.46
CA GLU A 195 1.54 17.76 6.23
C GLU A 195 1.58 16.47 7.09
N ALA A 196 2.20 15.40 6.58
CA ALA A 196 2.41 14.17 7.37
C ALA A 196 3.26 14.40 8.63
N LEU A 197 4.23 15.32 8.59
CA LEU A 197 5.12 15.62 9.72
C LEU A 197 4.45 16.58 10.72
N ASP A 198 3.51 17.40 10.26
CA ASP A 198 2.73 18.34 11.07
C ASP A 198 1.50 17.70 11.73
N ALA A 199 1.24 16.40 11.49
CA ALA A 199 0.13 15.67 12.10
C ALA A 199 0.28 15.53 13.62
N HIS A 200 -0.24 16.50 14.38
CA HIS A 200 -0.29 16.48 15.84
C HIS A 200 -1.63 15.93 16.36
N LYS A 201 -1.62 15.30 17.54
CA LYS A 201 -2.82 14.74 18.22
C LYS A 201 -3.90 15.78 18.60
N ALA A 202 -3.71 17.05 18.24
CA ALA A 202 -4.46 18.19 18.79
C ALA A 202 -5.05 19.12 17.72
N CYS A 203 -5.45 18.59 16.56
CA CYS A 203 -6.29 19.37 15.64
C CYS A 203 -7.76 19.04 15.98
N PRO A 204 -8.52 19.94 16.63
CA PRO A 204 -9.95 19.76 16.79
C PRO A 204 -10.58 19.94 15.41
N CYS A 205 -11.07 18.85 14.84
CA CYS A 205 -12.04 18.90 13.75
C CYS A 205 -13.42 19.20 14.34
#